data_AF-A0A8U0M8I6-F1
#
_entry.id   AF-A0A8U0M8I6-F1
#
_cell.length_a   1.000
_cell.length_b   1.000
_cell.length_c   1.000
_cell.angle_alpha   90.00
_cell.angle_beta   90.00
_cell.angle_gamma   90.00
#
_symmetry.space_group_name_H-M   'P 1'
#
loop_
_entity.id
_entity.type
_entity.pdbx_description
1 polymer ?
#
loop_
_entity_poly.entity_id
_entity_poly.type
_entity_poly.pdbx_seq_one_letter_code
_entity_poly.pdbx_strand_id
1 'polypeptide(L)'
;MEESLYNFYNLFVNSSLLEDLYQEELLSPLTWTAIGLAFVVAFAFYIWPFNRVSFSGLQHWLTMMGVSAVLLFIITLVTCYQKAGQEIPRDEADPEQGYLFDQGVSTFLSFSFEMALLTAIIFFVISMIMKNFSKNAKHRPMLWPSK
;
A
#
# COMPACT_ATOMS: atom_id res chain seq x y z
N MET A 1 11.89 6.97 -12.21
CA MET A 1 11.11 6.63 -10.99
C MET A 1 10.65 5.19 -11.08
N GLU A 2 10.07 4.79 -12.21
CA GLU A 2 9.66 3.40 -12.44
C GLU A 2 10.82 2.40 -12.30
N GLU A 3 11.96 2.66 -12.94
CA GLU A 3 13.15 1.79 -12.85
C GLU A 3 13.70 1.64 -11.41
N SER A 4 13.68 2.72 -10.61
CA SER A 4 14.06 2.65 -9.20
C SER A 4 13.07 1.84 -8.36
N LEU A 5 11.77 1.95 -8.67
CA LEU A 5 10.73 1.15 -8.01
C LEU A 5 10.83 -0.31 -8.43
N TYR A 6 11.12 -0.59 -9.70
CA TYR A 6 11.37 -1.94 -10.20
C TYR A 6 12.46 -2.63 -9.37
N ASN A 7 13.61 -1.98 -9.19
CA ASN A 7 14.70 -2.53 -8.37
C ASN A 7 14.29 -2.77 -6.91
N PHE A 8 13.43 -1.92 -6.35
CA PHE A 8 12.91 -2.09 -5.00
C PHE A 8 11.94 -3.27 -4.89
N TYR A 9 10.96 -3.35 -5.79
CA TYR A 9 9.94 -4.40 -5.81
C TYR A 9 10.53 -5.77 -6.19
N ASN A 10 11.61 -5.81 -6.98
CA ASN A 10 12.31 -7.05 -7.32
C ASN A 10 12.88 -7.81 -6.10
N LEU A 11 12.96 -7.15 -4.94
CA LEU A 11 13.40 -7.79 -3.69
C LEU A 11 12.32 -8.70 -3.07
N PHE A 12 11.05 -8.53 -3.43
CA PHE A 12 9.94 -9.22 -2.75
C PHE A 12 8.74 -9.58 -3.63
N VAL A 13 8.60 -9.01 -4.84
CA VAL A 13 7.52 -9.32 -5.79
C VAL A 13 7.96 -10.43 -6.75
N ASN A 14 7.01 -11.25 -7.19
CA ASN A 14 7.24 -12.21 -8.27
C ASN A 14 7.74 -11.52 -9.56
N SER A 15 8.86 -11.99 -10.12
CA SER A 15 9.51 -11.35 -11.27
C SER A 15 8.60 -11.22 -12.49
N SER A 16 7.78 -12.23 -12.78
CA SER A 16 6.88 -12.20 -13.94
C SER A 16 5.74 -11.20 -13.78
N LEU A 17 5.20 -11.02 -12.57
CA LEU A 17 4.21 -9.96 -12.31
C LEU A 17 4.86 -8.59 -12.28
N LEU A 18 6.08 -8.50 -11.76
CA LEU A 18 6.82 -7.24 -11.70
C LEU A 18 7.16 -6.68 -13.08
N GLU A 19 7.54 -7.55 -14.03
CA GLU A 19 7.73 -7.17 -15.43
C GLU A 19 6.45 -6.59 -16.03
N ASP A 20 5.31 -7.22 -15.79
CA ASP A 20 4.01 -6.76 -16.32
C ASP A 20 3.57 -5.43 -15.69
N LEU A 21 3.78 -5.27 -14.38
CA LEU A 21 3.53 -4.01 -13.67
C LEU A 21 4.45 -2.89 -14.19
N TYR A 22 5.68 -3.21 -14.56
CA TYR A 22 6.63 -2.24 -15.11
C TYR A 22 6.28 -1.84 -16.55
N GLN A 23 5.92 -2.81 -17.38
CA GLN A 23 5.50 -2.55 -18.76
C GLN A 23 4.23 -1.68 -18.83
N GLU A 24 3.29 -1.87 -17.90
CA GLU A 24 2.08 -1.07 -17.79
C GLU A 24 2.26 0.22 -16.95
N GLU A 25 3.48 0.56 -16.53
CA GLU A 25 3.82 1.74 -15.70
C GLU A 25 2.97 1.86 -14.41
N LEU A 26 2.69 0.73 -13.76
CA LEU A 26 1.82 0.64 -12.59
C LEU A 26 2.55 0.77 -11.24
N LEU A 27 3.87 0.64 -11.19
CA LEU A 27 4.62 0.66 -9.93
C LEU A 27 4.54 2.04 -9.27
N SER A 28 4.77 3.11 -10.03
CA SER A 28 4.63 4.49 -9.52
C SER A 28 3.22 4.80 -8.99
N PRO A 29 2.13 4.64 -9.76
CA PRO A 29 0.80 4.99 -9.29
C PRO A 29 0.35 4.14 -8.09
N LEU A 30 0.69 2.84 -8.05
CA LEU A 30 0.37 2.00 -6.89
C LEU A 30 1.14 2.44 -5.64
N THR A 31 2.41 2.81 -5.79
CA THR A 31 3.24 3.33 -4.68
C THR A 31 2.70 4.66 -4.17
N TRP A 32 2.35 5.60 -5.06
CA TRP A 32 1.76 6.88 -4.65
C TRP A 32 0.40 6.70 -4.01
N THR A 33 -0.39 5.73 -4.46
CA THR A 33 -1.67 5.38 -3.82
C THR A 33 -1.43 4.87 -2.40
N ALA A 34 -0.41 4.01 -2.19
CA ALA A 34 -0.02 3.55 -0.85
C ALA A 34 0.33 4.72 0.07
N ILE A 35 1.17 5.64 -0.40
CA ILE A 35 1.60 6.82 0.36
C ILE A 35 0.41 7.74 0.65
N GLY A 36 -0.38 8.07 -0.36
CA GLY A 36 -1.53 8.96 -0.24
C GLY A 36 -2.57 8.41 0.73
N LEU A 37 -2.89 7.12 0.62
CA LEU A 37 -3.87 6.47 1.46
C LEU A 37 -3.41 6.39 2.92
N ALA A 38 -2.16 5.96 3.16
CA ALA A 38 -1.56 5.97 4.49
C ALA A 38 -1.55 7.39 5.10
N PHE A 39 -1.24 8.41 4.31
CA PHE A 39 -1.23 9.80 4.75
C PHE A 39 -2.63 10.31 5.11
N VAL A 40 -3.64 10.08 4.27
CA VAL A 40 -5.02 10.49 4.51
C VAL A 40 -5.57 9.83 5.78
N VAL A 41 -5.33 8.53 5.95
CA VAL A 41 -5.78 7.78 7.13
C VAL A 41 -5.04 8.27 8.39
N ALA A 42 -3.74 8.53 8.31
CA ALA A 42 -2.98 9.10 9.43
C ALA A 42 -3.46 10.52 9.78
N PHE A 43 -3.73 11.36 8.79
CA PHE A 43 -4.29 12.69 8.98
C PHE A 43 -5.66 12.63 9.65
N ALA A 44 -6.54 11.74 9.19
CA ALA A 44 -7.84 11.48 9.80
C ALA A 44 -7.70 11.06 11.27
N PHE A 45 -6.70 10.26 11.60
CA PHE A 45 -6.46 9.78 12.96
C PHE A 45 -5.84 10.82 13.91
N TYR A 46 -4.92 11.67 13.43
CA TYR A 46 -4.15 12.58 14.29
C TYR A 46 -4.71 14.01 14.33
N ILE A 47 -5.32 14.50 13.24
CA ILE A 47 -5.64 15.92 13.02
C ILE A 47 -7.14 16.18 12.88
N TRP A 48 -7.92 15.28 12.28
CA TRP A 48 -9.36 15.49 12.02
C TRP A 48 -10.21 15.53 13.32
N PRO A 49 -11.37 16.24 13.34
CA PRO A 49 -12.25 16.41 14.51
C PRO A 49 -12.83 15.14 15.17
N PHE A 50 -12.51 13.93 14.69
CA PHE A 50 -12.78 12.69 15.43
C PHE A 50 -11.89 12.51 16.68
N ASN A 51 -11.05 13.51 16.99
CA ASN A 51 -10.19 13.62 18.17
C ASN A 51 -10.95 13.71 19.51
N ARG A 52 -11.90 12.80 19.77
CA ARG A 52 -12.31 12.47 21.14
C ARG A 52 -11.17 11.68 21.79
N VAL A 53 -10.90 11.95 23.07
CA VAL A 53 -9.81 11.30 23.83
C VAL A 53 -9.88 9.75 23.75
N SER A 54 -11.07 9.20 23.56
CA SER A 54 -11.34 7.76 23.35
C SER A 54 -10.70 7.16 22.10
N PHE A 55 -10.42 7.96 21.06
CA PHE A 55 -9.85 7.51 19.79
C PHE A 55 -8.31 7.52 19.78
N SER A 56 -7.67 7.84 20.91
CA SER A 56 -6.22 7.96 21.04
C SER A 56 -5.51 6.63 21.39
N GLY A 57 -6.28 5.57 21.65
CA GLY A 57 -5.74 4.26 22.06
C GLY A 57 -5.05 3.49 20.94
N LEU A 58 -4.11 2.62 21.32
CA LEU A 58 -3.37 1.74 20.41
C LEU A 58 -4.30 0.89 19.52
N GLN A 59 -5.43 0.43 20.07
CA GLN A 59 -6.42 -0.33 19.32
C GLN A 59 -6.94 0.44 18.10
N HIS A 60 -7.34 1.70 18.26
CA HIS A 60 -7.81 2.51 17.14
C HIS A 60 -6.70 2.82 16.14
N TRP A 61 -5.46 3.02 16.62
CA TRP A 61 -4.32 3.19 15.73
C TRP A 61 -4.07 1.94 14.87
N LEU A 62 -4.10 0.75 15.49
CA LEU A 62 -4.00 -0.53 14.77
C LEU A 62 -5.18 -0.74 13.81
N THR A 63 -6.39 -0.35 14.19
CA THR A 63 -7.56 -0.39 13.30
C THR A 63 -7.35 0.51 12.09
N MET A 64 -6.86 1.74 12.26
CA MET A 64 -6.61 2.66 11.15
C MET A 64 -5.49 2.14 10.23
N MET A 65 -4.41 1.59 10.80
CA MET A 65 -3.38 0.90 10.03
C MET A 65 -3.98 -0.27 9.23
N GLY A 66 -4.76 -1.13 9.87
CA GLY A 66 -5.45 -2.25 9.23
C GLY A 66 -6.39 -1.81 8.11
N VAL A 67 -7.18 -0.75 8.33
CA VAL A 67 -8.05 -0.17 7.30
C VAL A 67 -7.22 0.32 6.11
N SER A 68 -6.09 1.00 6.34
CA SER A 68 -5.24 1.45 5.23
C SER A 68 -4.66 0.29 4.43
N ALA A 69 -4.18 -0.74 5.12
CA ALA A 69 -3.62 -1.95 4.51
C ALA A 69 -4.67 -2.73 3.71
N VAL A 70 -5.88 -2.92 4.27
CA VAL A 70 -6.99 -3.62 3.60
C VAL A 70 -7.49 -2.84 2.39
N LEU A 71 -7.57 -1.51 2.46
CA LEU A 71 -7.96 -0.71 1.30
C LEU A 71 -6.96 -0.84 0.16
N LEU A 72 -5.64 -0.75 0.44
CA LEU A 72 -4.65 -0.93 -0.63
C LEU A 72 -4.62 -2.37 -1.15
N PHE A 73 -4.80 -3.36 -0.27
CA PHE A 73 -4.96 -4.75 -0.69
C PHE A 73 -6.08 -4.89 -1.74
N ILE A 74 -7.26 -4.33 -1.46
CA ILE A 74 -8.39 -4.40 -2.40
C ILE A 74 -8.08 -3.64 -3.69
N ILE A 75 -7.52 -2.44 -3.60
CA ILE A 75 -7.18 -1.62 -4.78
C ILE A 75 -6.21 -2.39 -5.69
N THR A 76 -5.09 -2.87 -5.14
CA THR A 76 -4.07 -3.59 -5.91
C THR A 76 -4.63 -4.86 -6.53
N LEU A 77 -5.43 -5.63 -5.78
CA LEU A 77 -6.03 -6.86 -6.28
C LEU A 77 -6.96 -6.57 -7.46
N VAL A 78 -7.85 -5.59 -7.29
CA VAL A 78 -8.79 -5.17 -8.34
C VAL A 78 -8.03 -4.63 -9.56
N THR A 79 -6.96 -3.85 -9.38
CA THR A 79 -6.14 -3.36 -10.49
C THR A 79 -5.53 -4.51 -11.29
N CYS A 80 -4.93 -5.51 -10.63
CA CYS A 80 -4.38 -6.68 -11.31
C CYS A 80 -5.48 -7.46 -12.07
N TYR A 81 -6.66 -7.66 -11.46
CA TYR A 81 -7.78 -8.31 -12.15
C TYR A 81 -8.32 -7.52 -13.33
N GLN A 82 -8.40 -6.19 -13.21
CA GLN A 82 -8.83 -5.32 -14.30
C GLN A 82 -7.84 -5.37 -15.46
N LYS A 83 -6.54 -5.43 -15.17
CA LYS A 83 -5.49 -5.57 -16.19
C LYS A 83 -5.48 -6.94 -16.85
N ALA A 84 -5.63 -8.01 -16.08
CA ALA A 84 -5.79 -9.36 -16.61
C ALA A 84 -7.02 -9.46 -17.56
N GLY A 85 -8.14 -8.83 -17.19
CA GLY A 85 -9.35 -8.80 -18.01
C GLY A 85 -9.27 -7.95 -19.28
N GLN A 86 -8.18 -7.20 -19.50
CA GLN A 86 -7.95 -6.44 -20.73
C GLN A 86 -7.31 -7.29 -21.83
N GLU A 87 -6.84 -8.51 -21.52
CA GLU A 87 -6.20 -9.42 -22.49
C GLU A 87 -5.13 -8.70 -23.33
N ILE A 88 -4.27 -7.91 -22.66
CA ILE A 88 -3.23 -7.11 -23.32
C ILE A 88 -2.15 -8.09 -23.84
N PRO A 89 -1.87 -8.14 -25.14
CA PRO A 89 -0.83 -9.03 -25.67
C PRO A 89 0.55 -8.60 -25.15
N ARG A 90 1.38 -9.57 -24.75
CA ARG A 90 2.74 -9.30 -24.26
C ARG A 90 3.66 -8.78 -25.38
N ASP A 91 3.44 -9.23 -26.60
CA ASP A 91 4.10 -8.71 -27.81
C ASP A 91 3.04 -8.59 -28.93
N GLU A 92 2.84 -7.38 -29.46
CA GLU A 92 1.93 -7.15 -30.58
C GLU A 92 2.40 -7.85 -31.88
N ALA A 93 3.70 -8.10 -32.00
CA ALA A 93 4.30 -8.77 -33.16
C ALA A 93 4.33 -10.30 -33.03
N ASP A 94 4.16 -10.85 -31.82
CA ASP A 94 4.21 -12.28 -31.54
C ASP A 94 3.09 -12.74 -30.58
N PRO A 95 1.93 -13.13 -31.13
CA PRO A 95 0.78 -13.58 -30.34
C PRO A 95 1.03 -14.85 -29.51
N GLU A 96 2.10 -15.62 -29.77
CA GLU A 96 2.39 -16.85 -29.02
C GLU A 96 2.98 -16.58 -27.64
N GLN A 97 3.44 -15.35 -27.36
CA GLN A 97 3.97 -14.97 -26.05
C GLN A 97 2.91 -14.78 -24.96
N GLY A 98 1.63 -14.88 -25.32
CA GLY A 98 0.50 -14.79 -24.39
C GLY A 98 0.15 -13.36 -23.99
N TYR A 99 -0.56 -13.24 -22.87
CA TYR A 99 -1.09 -11.96 -22.38
C TYR A 99 -0.36 -11.49 -21.12
N LEU A 100 -0.33 -10.18 -20.90
CA LEU A 100 0.08 -9.61 -19.63
C LEU A 100 -0.93 -10.00 -18.53
N PHE A 101 -0.44 -10.14 -17.31
CA PHE A 101 -1.20 -10.51 -16.12
C PHE A 101 -1.82 -11.93 -16.21
N ASP A 102 -1.11 -12.91 -16.76
CA ASP A 102 -1.54 -14.32 -16.81
C ASP A 102 -0.95 -15.19 -15.67
N GLN A 103 -0.36 -14.59 -14.63
CA GLN A 103 0.31 -15.34 -13.54
C GLN A 103 -0.67 -16.01 -12.54
N GLY A 104 -1.98 -15.85 -12.74
CA GLY A 104 -3.03 -16.43 -11.90
C GLY A 104 -3.27 -15.71 -10.56
N VAL A 105 -4.40 -16.07 -9.94
CA VAL A 105 -4.95 -15.40 -8.74
C VAL A 105 -4.01 -15.43 -7.54
N SER A 106 -3.25 -16.50 -7.35
CA SER A 106 -2.31 -16.62 -6.24
C SER A 106 -1.23 -15.55 -6.28
N THR A 107 -0.75 -15.21 -7.47
CA THR A 107 0.30 -14.20 -7.66
C THR A 107 -0.22 -12.80 -7.35
N PHE A 108 -1.46 -12.50 -7.77
CA PHE A 108 -2.11 -11.23 -7.44
C PHE A 108 -2.38 -11.10 -5.94
N LEU A 109 -2.86 -12.16 -5.28
CA LEU A 109 -3.10 -12.16 -3.84
C LEU A 109 -1.82 -11.92 -3.05
N SER A 110 -0.72 -12.56 -3.44
CA SER A 110 0.59 -12.36 -2.82
C SER A 110 1.07 -10.91 -2.97
N PHE A 111 1.02 -10.36 -4.19
CA PHE A 111 1.40 -8.97 -4.43
C PHE A 111 0.52 -7.98 -3.66
N SER A 112 -0.80 -8.19 -3.64
CA SER A 112 -1.72 -7.36 -2.86
C SER A 112 -1.41 -7.40 -1.37
N PHE A 113 -1.00 -8.56 -0.85
CA PHE A 113 -0.57 -8.69 0.54
C PHE A 113 0.74 -7.95 0.82
N GLU A 114 1.73 -8.05 -0.07
CA GLU A 114 2.99 -7.29 0.01
C GLU A 114 2.72 -5.77 0.01
N MET A 115 1.83 -5.29 -0.85
CA MET A 115 1.41 -3.90 -0.89
C MET A 115 0.68 -3.47 0.38
N ALA A 116 -0.15 -4.34 0.96
CA ALA A 116 -0.80 -4.09 2.24
C ALA A 116 0.23 -3.91 3.37
N LEU A 117 1.26 -4.77 3.42
CA LEU A 117 2.36 -4.67 4.37
C LEU A 117 3.18 -3.39 4.16
N LEU A 118 3.49 -3.05 2.92
CA LEU A 118 4.18 -1.81 2.57
C LEU A 118 3.39 -0.58 3.05
N THR A 119 2.07 -0.59 2.88
CA THR A 119 1.18 0.48 3.36
C THR A 119 1.19 0.60 4.87
N ALA A 120 1.17 -0.52 5.58
CA ALA A 120 1.24 -0.53 7.04
C ALA A 120 2.58 0.08 7.53
N ILE A 121 3.69 -0.24 6.87
CA ILE A 121 5.01 0.35 7.16
C ILE A 121 5.01 1.86 6.89
N ILE A 122 4.48 2.29 5.74
CA ILE A 122 4.39 3.73 5.40
C ILE A 122 3.51 4.45 6.43
N PHE A 123 2.35 3.89 6.78
CA PHE A 123 1.46 4.44 7.80
C PHE A 123 2.16 4.56 9.15
N PHE A 124 2.97 3.57 9.53
CA PHE A 124 3.76 3.60 10.76
C PHE A 124 4.77 4.76 10.74
N VAL A 125 5.53 4.92 9.65
CA VAL A 125 6.50 6.02 9.50
C VAL A 125 5.81 7.39 9.56
N ILE A 126 4.72 7.58 8.81
CA ILE A 126 3.94 8.82 8.83
C ILE A 126 3.39 9.09 10.24
N SER A 127 2.87 8.06 10.90
CA SER A 127 2.35 8.15 12.26
C SER A 127 3.41 8.62 13.27
N MET A 128 4.65 8.16 13.15
CA MET A 128 5.76 8.60 14.00
C MET A 128 6.00 10.10 13.88
N ILE A 129 5.94 10.64 12.66
CA ILE A 129 6.12 12.06 12.39
C ILE A 129 4.91 12.85 12.93
N MET A 130 3.69 12.45 12.58
CA MET A 130 2.47 13.17 12.93
C MET A 130 2.19 13.19 14.44
N LYS A 131 2.66 12.19 15.19
CA LYS A 131 2.59 12.19 16.66
C LYS A 131 3.21 13.44 17.26
N ASN A 132 4.29 13.97 16.70
CA ASN A 132 4.98 15.16 17.23
C ASN A 132 4.19 16.46 17.04
N PHE A 133 3.26 16.49 16.08
CA PHE A 133 2.45 17.67 15.76
C PHE A 133 1.04 17.62 16.37
N SER A 134 0.63 16.49 16.93
CA SER A 134 -0.71 16.32 17.49
C SER A 134 -0.79 16.82 18.94
N LYS A 135 -1.76 17.71 19.22
CA LYS A 135 -2.12 18.12 20.60
C LYS A 135 -2.59 16.95 21.48
N ASN A 136 -2.93 15.80 20.87
CA ASN A 136 -3.29 14.56 21.56
C ASN A 136 -2.10 13.68 21.98
N ALA A 137 -0.86 14.03 21.63
CA ALA A 137 0.34 13.30 22.09
C ALA A 137 0.52 13.37 23.63
N LYS A 138 -0.08 14.36 24.30
CA LYS A 138 -0.10 14.47 25.77
C LYS A 138 -0.99 13.42 26.47
N HIS A 139 -1.89 12.73 25.75
CA HIS A 139 -2.88 11.80 26.35
C HIS A 139 -2.83 10.38 25.79
N ARG A 140 -1.85 10.07 24.94
CA ARG A 140 -1.68 8.73 24.36
C ARG A 140 -0.83 7.83 25.25
N PRO A 141 -1.10 6.52 25.29
CA PRO A 141 -0.21 5.57 25.95
C PRO A 141 1.15 5.63 25.26
N MET A 142 2.14 6.00 26.06
CA MET A 142 3.53 5.99 25.70
C MET A 142 3.93 4.57 25.32
N LEU A 143 4.32 4.35 24.05
CA LEU A 143 4.99 3.11 23.60
C LEU A 143 6.34 2.88 24.31
N TRP A 144 6.82 3.85 25.09
CA TRP A 144 8.00 3.75 25.93
C TRP A 144 7.85 4.63 27.17
N PRO A 145 8.13 4.13 28.39
CA PRO A 145 8.02 4.97 29.58
C PRO A 145 8.98 6.15 29.46
N SER A 146 8.43 7.37 29.53
CA SER A 146 9.22 8.57 29.84
C SER A 146 9.77 8.41 31.25
N LYS A 147 11.08 8.64 31.41
CA LYS A 147 11.67 8.89 32.72
C LYS A 147 11.00 10.09 33.39
#